data_AF-A0A2D5QBC0-F1
#
_entry.id   AF-A0A2D5QBC0-F1
#
_cell.length_a   1.000
_cell.length_b   1.000
_cell.length_c   1.000
_cell.angle_alpha   90.00
_cell.angle_beta   90.00
_cell.angle_gamma   90.00
#
_symmetry.space_group_name_H-M   'P 1'
#
loop_
_entity.id
_entity.type
_entity.pdbx_description
1 polymer ?
#
loop_
_entity_poly.entity_id
_entity_poly.type
_entity_poly.pdbx_seq_one_letter_code
_entity_poly.pdbx_strand_id
1 'polypeptide(L)'
;MAAPMFVTISGWGIYRSAIRRRKIADNDFSSWMSWIIPRITILTICQLLVNSALMIDRGGRFDWMTPGVLTLLALASLIGPLMIYLTKKQRFSMMLIFMISPLIIGDLNGTDFYWTERVSSIGIEGWIERLILNGTYPALPWLSFIFLGSLLEGNKENSDNQNMIVKTGLFVILISVIYSFYEKIPWALTEGNATLTFFPANTMFILTSGIFVVILFRILEGRETSGGEPFGGERISWLEPAGRLSLTIYVAHFILLGIIANEMQDQPRLEIYTAFLLTILHTSIWIPLSIWHEKYIPKISFEELLRKFS
;
A
#
# COMPACT_ATOMS: atom_id res chain seq x y z
N MET A 1 6.76 6.29 0.70
CA MET A 1 5.70 6.64 -0.27
C MET A 1 5.20 5.48 -1.13
N ALA A 2 6.04 4.51 -1.54
CA ALA A 2 5.60 3.41 -2.40
C ALA A 2 4.44 2.58 -1.82
N ALA A 3 4.54 2.14 -0.56
CA ALA A 3 3.49 1.35 0.07
C ALA A 3 2.13 2.08 0.22
N PRO A 4 2.07 3.35 0.70
CA PRO A 4 0.82 4.12 0.67
C PRO A 4 0.15 4.18 -0.71
N MET A 5 0.91 4.45 -1.78
CA MET A 5 0.36 4.44 -3.14
C MET A 5 -0.17 3.07 -3.55
N PHE A 6 0.60 2.00 -3.29
CA PHE A 6 0.20 0.63 -3.61
C PHE A 6 -1.10 0.24 -2.92
N VAL A 7 -1.24 0.57 -1.63
CA VAL A 7 -2.47 0.32 -0.86
C VAL A 7 -3.62 1.18 -1.38
N THR A 8 -3.41 2.46 -1.67
CA THR A 8 -4.47 3.32 -2.22
C THR A 8 -4.96 2.85 -3.59
N ILE A 9 -4.06 2.50 -4.52
CA ILE A 9 -4.42 1.98 -5.85
C ILE A 9 -5.18 0.66 -5.70
N SER A 10 -4.75 -0.21 -4.78
CA SER A 10 -5.45 -1.46 -4.48
C SER A 10 -6.86 -1.19 -3.93
N GLY A 11 -7.02 -0.24 -3.01
CA GLY A 11 -8.32 0.17 -2.50
C GLY A 11 -9.26 0.72 -3.58
N TRP A 12 -8.74 1.54 -4.49
CA TRP A 12 -9.46 2.00 -5.68
C TRP A 12 -9.90 0.83 -6.56
N GLY A 13 -9.00 -0.11 -6.85
CA GLY A 13 -9.28 -1.29 -7.68
C GLY A 13 -10.30 -2.25 -7.06
N ILE A 14 -10.18 -2.52 -5.76
CA ILE A 14 -11.13 -3.34 -4.97
C ILE A 14 -12.52 -2.70 -5.02
N TYR A 15 -12.62 -1.40 -4.74
CA TYR A 15 -13.90 -0.69 -4.74
C TYR A 15 -14.54 -0.66 -6.14
N ARG A 16 -13.78 -0.34 -7.19
CA ARG A 16 -14.25 -0.36 -8.58
C ARG A 16 -14.72 -1.75 -9.01
N SER A 17 -13.97 -2.79 -8.64
CA SER A 17 -14.34 -4.18 -8.92
C SER A 17 -15.64 -4.58 -8.18
N ALA A 18 -15.81 -4.16 -6.93
CA ALA A 18 -17.01 -4.41 -6.14
C ALA A 18 -18.25 -3.71 -6.74
N ILE A 19 -18.12 -2.45 -7.20
CA ILE A 19 -19.18 -1.75 -7.92
C ILE A 19 -19.60 -2.52 -9.17
N ARG A 20 -18.64 -2.95 -9.99
CA ARG A 20 -18.93 -3.69 -11.23
C ARG A 20 -19.66 -5.01 -10.91
N ARG A 21 -19.24 -5.71 -9.86
CA ARG A 21 -19.88 -6.97 -9.44
C ARG A 21 -21.31 -6.76 -8.99
N ARG A 22 -21.59 -5.73 -8.19
CA ARG A 22 -22.95 -5.36 -7.77
C ARG A 22 -23.90 -5.14 -8.95
N LYS A 23 -23.40 -4.62 -10.08
CA LYS A 23 -24.22 -4.40 -11.29
C LYS A 23 -24.55 -5.69 -12.04
N ILE A 24 -23.75 -6.74 -11.88
CA ILE A 24 -23.86 -8.00 -12.64
C ILE A 24 -24.52 -9.11 -11.80
N ALA A 25 -24.27 -9.13 -10.49
CA ALA A 25 -24.79 -10.13 -9.58
C ALA A 25 -26.08 -9.64 -8.92
N ASP A 26 -27.10 -10.50 -8.83
CA ASP A 26 -28.37 -10.27 -8.10
C ASP A 26 -28.20 -10.22 -6.56
N ASN A 27 -27.09 -9.65 -6.07
CA ASN A 27 -26.68 -9.64 -4.67
C ASN A 27 -26.55 -11.02 -4.01
N ASP A 28 -26.39 -12.09 -4.80
CA ASP A 28 -26.21 -13.43 -4.25
C ASP A 28 -24.89 -13.57 -3.46
N PHE A 29 -24.99 -14.18 -2.28
CA PHE A 29 -23.86 -14.40 -1.38
C PHE A 29 -22.78 -15.27 -2.04
N SER A 30 -23.17 -16.27 -2.82
CA SER A 30 -22.25 -17.17 -3.53
C SER A 30 -21.37 -16.40 -4.52
N SER A 31 -21.96 -15.44 -5.24
CA SER A 31 -21.24 -14.58 -6.20
C SER A 31 -20.23 -13.64 -5.54
N TRP A 32 -20.51 -13.17 -4.33
CA TRP A 32 -19.52 -12.42 -3.54
C TRP A 32 -18.41 -13.32 -3.03
N MET A 33 -18.76 -14.50 -2.53
CA MET A 33 -17.78 -15.43 -1.99
C MET A 33 -16.81 -15.93 -3.06
N SER A 34 -17.30 -16.19 -4.29
CA SER A 34 -16.46 -16.56 -5.43
C SER A 34 -15.46 -15.46 -5.83
N TRP A 35 -15.73 -14.20 -5.48
CA TRP A 35 -14.83 -13.08 -5.74
C TRP A 35 -13.84 -12.83 -4.59
N ILE A 36 -14.28 -13.01 -3.35
CA ILE A 36 -13.50 -12.75 -2.14
C ILE A 36 -12.47 -13.86 -1.89
N ILE A 37 -12.90 -15.13 -1.91
CA ILE A 37 -12.04 -16.27 -1.54
C ILE A 37 -10.75 -16.28 -2.35
N PRO A 38 -10.78 -16.23 -3.70
CA PRO A 38 -9.55 -16.29 -4.49
C PRO A 38 -8.58 -15.16 -4.18
N ARG A 39 -9.10 -13.94 -3.94
CA ARG A 39 -8.28 -12.79 -3.57
C ARG A 39 -7.58 -13.01 -2.25
N ILE A 40 -8.32 -13.41 -1.22
CA ILE A 40 -7.78 -13.68 0.11
C ILE A 40 -6.73 -14.79 0.02
N THR A 41 -7.04 -15.89 -0.66
CA THR A 41 -6.14 -17.04 -0.82
C THR A 41 -4.84 -16.64 -1.54
N ILE A 42 -4.95 -16.02 -2.72
CA ILE A 42 -3.77 -15.64 -3.52
C ILE A 42 -2.91 -14.63 -2.78
N LEU A 43 -3.51 -13.58 -2.20
CA LEU A 43 -2.77 -12.55 -1.48
C LEU A 43 -2.08 -13.11 -0.22
N THR A 44 -2.73 -14.02 0.50
CA THR A 44 -2.14 -14.67 1.68
C THR A 44 -0.99 -15.59 1.28
N ILE A 45 -1.14 -16.38 0.22
CA ILE A 45 -0.06 -17.21 -0.33
C ILE A 45 1.12 -16.32 -0.75
N CYS A 46 0.86 -15.22 -1.47
CA CYS A 46 1.90 -14.28 -1.85
C CYS A 46 2.60 -13.64 -0.64
N GLN A 47 1.88 -13.35 0.46
CA GLN A 47 2.50 -12.85 1.69
C GLN A 47 3.48 -13.88 2.27
N LEU A 48 3.06 -15.15 2.36
CA LEU A 48 3.92 -16.22 2.85
C LEU A 48 5.15 -16.42 1.95
N LEU A 49 4.98 -16.35 0.62
CA LEU A 49 6.08 -16.42 -0.33
C LEU A 49 7.09 -15.28 -0.13
N VAL A 50 6.60 -14.04 0.00
CA VAL A 50 7.44 -12.86 0.24
C VAL A 50 8.22 -12.98 1.55
N ASN A 51 7.55 -13.38 2.63
CA ASN A 51 8.20 -13.55 3.93
C ASN A 51 9.24 -14.65 3.91
N SER A 52 8.93 -15.79 3.27
CA SER A 52 9.85 -16.93 3.15
C SER A 52 11.06 -16.60 2.28
N ALA A 53 10.87 -15.76 1.25
CA ALA A 53 11.97 -15.30 0.41
C ALA A 53 12.89 -14.32 1.14
N LEU A 54 12.33 -13.37 1.89
CA LEU A 54 13.08 -12.38 2.67
C LEU A 54 13.09 -12.73 4.17
N MET A 55 13.36 -14.01 4.47
CA MET A 55 13.33 -14.56 5.82
C MET A 55 14.50 -14.04 6.67
N ILE A 56 14.23 -13.70 7.92
CA ILE A 56 15.21 -13.04 8.80
C ILE A 56 16.49 -13.87 9.01
N ASP A 57 16.38 -15.19 9.09
CA ASP A 57 17.50 -16.12 9.28
C ASP A 57 18.50 -16.11 8.11
N ARG A 58 18.09 -15.60 6.93
CA ARG A 58 18.89 -15.51 5.70
C ARG A 58 19.31 -14.07 5.37
N GLY A 59 19.46 -13.23 6.40
CA GLY A 59 19.76 -11.80 6.24
C GLY A 59 18.56 -10.95 5.78
N GLY A 60 17.37 -11.53 5.77
CA GLY A 60 16.12 -10.86 5.40
C GLY A 60 15.54 -9.99 6.51
N ARG A 61 14.21 -9.83 6.50
CA ARG A 61 13.51 -8.87 7.37
C ARG A 61 12.27 -9.43 8.06
N PHE A 62 11.74 -10.57 7.64
CA PHE A 62 10.45 -11.07 8.12
C PHE A 62 10.55 -12.48 8.70
N ASP A 63 9.66 -12.77 9.65
CA ASP A 63 9.33 -14.14 10.00
C ASP A 63 8.35 -14.68 8.94
N TRP A 64 8.36 -15.98 8.69
CA TRP A 64 7.56 -16.56 7.60
C TRP A 64 6.04 -16.30 7.77
N MET A 65 5.54 -16.22 9.01
CA MET A 65 4.13 -15.94 9.31
C MET A 65 3.78 -14.44 9.47
N THR A 66 4.73 -13.52 9.34
CA THR A 66 4.47 -12.08 9.57
C THR A 66 3.31 -11.56 8.70
N PRO A 67 2.22 -11.02 9.28
CA PRO A 67 1.24 -10.30 8.46
C PRO A 67 1.86 -9.03 7.90
N GLY A 68 1.55 -8.73 6.64
CA GLY A 68 2.07 -7.58 5.93
C GLY A 68 1.04 -6.93 5.02
N VAL A 69 1.52 -6.19 4.02
CA VAL A 69 0.67 -5.41 3.13
C VAL A 69 -0.28 -6.29 2.31
N LEU A 70 0.11 -7.52 1.93
CA LEU A 70 -0.76 -8.37 1.10
C LEU A 70 -1.90 -8.99 1.93
N THR A 71 -1.65 -9.34 3.19
CA THR A 71 -2.72 -9.73 4.12
C THR A 71 -3.64 -8.56 4.49
N LEU A 72 -3.12 -7.33 4.54
CA LEU A 72 -3.97 -6.13 4.60
C LEU A 72 -4.86 -5.99 3.36
N LEU A 73 -4.34 -6.23 2.15
CA LEU A 73 -5.15 -6.21 0.92
C LEU A 73 -6.19 -7.35 0.87
N ALA A 74 -5.86 -8.51 1.46
CA ALA A 74 -6.81 -9.60 1.65
C ALA A 74 -7.97 -9.16 2.56
N LEU A 75 -7.66 -8.51 3.69
CA LEU A 75 -8.67 -7.91 4.58
C LEU A 75 -9.48 -6.83 3.86
N ALA A 76 -8.84 -5.97 3.07
CA ALA A 76 -9.53 -4.96 2.28
C ALA A 76 -10.51 -5.58 1.26
N SER A 77 -10.19 -6.74 0.71
CA SER A 77 -11.09 -7.48 -0.19
C SER A 77 -12.34 -7.99 0.52
N LEU A 78 -12.23 -8.36 1.81
CA LEU A 78 -13.37 -8.71 2.67
C LEU A 78 -14.26 -7.49 2.96
N ILE A 79 -13.66 -6.30 3.11
CA ILE A 79 -14.37 -5.04 3.39
C ILE A 79 -14.97 -4.41 2.10
N GLY A 80 -14.46 -4.78 0.93
CA GLY A 80 -14.92 -4.33 -0.40
C GLY A 80 -16.45 -4.27 -0.58
N PRO A 81 -17.19 -5.36 -0.31
CA PRO A 81 -18.64 -5.41 -0.41
C PRO A 81 -19.35 -4.48 0.59
N LEU A 82 -18.76 -4.19 1.75
CA LEU A 82 -19.34 -3.24 2.70
C LEU A 82 -19.18 -1.80 2.20
N MET A 83 -18.04 -1.48 1.59
CA MET A 83 -17.74 -0.11 1.12
C MET A 83 -18.74 0.40 0.07
N ILE A 84 -19.29 -0.48 -0.77
CA ILE A 84 -20.26 -0.09 -1.82
C ILE A 84 -21.62 0.37 -1.28
N TYR A 85 -21.92 0.08 0.00
CA TYR A 85 -23.13 0.56 0.68
C TYR A 85 -22.91 1.87 1.42
N LEU A 86 -21.67 2.32 1.55
CA LEU A 86 -21.33 3.56 2.23
C LEU A 86 -21.44 4.76 1.28
N THR A 87 -22.10 5.81 1.77
CA THR A 87 -22.06 7.12 1.12
C THR A 87 -20.64 7.67 1.06
N LYS A 88 -20.36 8.60 0.14
CA LYS A 88 -19.05 9.27 0.06
C LYS A 88 -18.65 9.93 1.38
N LYS A 89 -19.61 10.54 2.10
CA LYS A 89 -19.38 11.14 3.42
C LYS A 89 -18.98 10.09 4.45
N GLN A 90 -19.66 8.94 4.51
CA GLN A 90 -19.30 7.85 5.42
C GLN A 90 -17.92 7.28 5.10
N ARG A 91 -17.58 7.07 3.82
CA ARG A 91 -16.24 6.60 3.43
C ARG A 91 -15.15 7.60 3.83
N PHE A 92 -15.41 8.90 3.69
CA PHE A 92 -14.52 9.95 4.17
C PHE A 92 -14.39 9.95 5.70
N SER A 93 -15.48 9.80 6.44
CA SER A 93 -15.44 9.66 7.90
C SER A 93 -14.64 8.43 8.34
N MET A 94 -14.84 7.28 7.71
CA MET A 94 -14.06 6.06 7.99
C MET A 94 -12.56 6.27 7.70
N MET A 95 -12.23 6.91 6.57
CA MET A 95 -10.85 7.27 6.23
C MET A 95 -10.19 8.11 7.35
N LEU A 96 -10.91 9.10 7.89
CA LEU A 96 -10.42 9.95 8.98
C LEU A 96 -10.28 9.17 10.29
N ILE A 97 -11.26 8.32 10.64
CA ILE A 97 -11.19 7.47 11.84
C ILE A 97 -9.94 6.59 11.79
N PHE A 98 -9.69 5.94 10.66
CA PHE A 98 -8.48 5.13 10.48
C PHE A 98 -7.20 5.98 10.51
N MET A 99 -7.21 7.18 9.91
CA MET A 99 -6.06 8.08 9.94
C MET A 99 -5.66 8.47 11.37
N ILE A 100 -6.63 8.76 12.25
CA ILE A 100 -6.37 9.14 13.64
C ILE A 100 -6.23 7.95 14.58
N SER A 101 -6.50 6.73 14.11
CA SER A 101 -6.49 5.52 14.93
C SER A 101 -5.20 5.29 15.71
N PRO A 102 -3.98 5.64 15.23
CA PRO A 102 -2.77 5.55 16.05
C PRO A 102 -2.85 6.30 17.38
N LEU A 103 -3.55 7.45 17.41
CA LEU A 103 -3.75 8.23 18.64
C LEU A 103 -4.79 7.60 19.57
N ILE A 104 -5.77 6.90 19.00
CA ILE A 104 -6.86 6.26 19.75
C ILE A 104 -6.34 5.00 20.44
N ILE A 105 -5.53 4.20 19.75
CA ILE A 105 -5.01 2.93 20.27
C ILE A 105 -3.77 3.12 21.16
N GLY A 106 -3.08 4.28 21.06
CA GLY A 106 -1.94 4.63 21.90
C GLY A 106 -0.83 3.59 21.84
N ASP A 107 -0.40 3.10 23.00
CA ASP A 107 0.71 2.14 23.16
C ASP A 107 0.45 0.80 22.44
N LEU A 108 -0.82 0.45 22.19
CA LEU A 108 -1.18 -0.74 21.41
C LEU A 108 -0.70 -0.67 19.95
N ASN A 109 -0.30 0.51 19.46
CA ASN A 109 0.34 0.68 18.16
C ASN A 109 1.78 0.10 18.12
N GLY A 110 2.35 -0.27 19.27
CA GLY A 110 3.68 -0.84 19.39
C GLY A 110 4.77 0.18 19.05
N THR A 111 4.71 1.37 19.66
CA THR A 111 5.72 2.43 19.49
C THR A 111 7.09 2.02 20.00
N ASP A 112 7.14 1.20 21.04
CA ASP A 112 8.37 0.76 21.71
C ASP A 112 8.86 -0.61 21.22
N PHE A 113 8.20 -1.20 20.23
CA PHE A 113 8.60 -2.51 19.70
C PHE A 113 9.88 -2.41 18.88
N TYR A 114 10.81 -3.31 19.17
CA TYR A 114 11.91 -3.63 18.27
C TYR A 114 11.39 -4.26 16.98
N TRP A 115 12.20 -4.20 15.91
CA TRP A 115 11.85 -4.77 14.62
C TRP A 115 11.43 -6.25 14.71
N THR A 116 12.16 -7.06 15.49
CA THR A 116 11.86 -8.49 15.68
C THR A 116 10.50 -8.73 16.32
N GLU A 117 10.12 -7.92 17.30
CA GLU A 117 8.80 -8.01 17.96
C GLU A 117 7.67 -7.63 17.02
N ARG A 118 7.92 -6.70 16.08
CA ARG A 118 6.96 -6.24 15.07
C ARG A 118 6.72 -7.26 13.97
N VAL A 119 7.74 -8.04 13.61
CA VAL A 119 7.62 -9.05 12.55
C VAL A 119 7.27 -10.43 13.11
N SER A 120 7.60 -10.71 14.36
CA SER A 120 7.27 -11.99 14.95
C SER A 120 5.80 -12.08 15.37
N SER A 121 5.21 -13.25 15.16
CA SER A 121 3.86 -13.59 15.59
C SER A 121 3.84 -15.02 16.10
N ILE A 122 3.51 -15.20 17.38
CA ILE A 122 3.35 -16.52 17.99
C ILE A 122 1.85 -16.80 18.10
N GLY A 123 1.39 -17.84 17.39
CA GLY A 123 -0.01 -18.24 17.39
C GLY A 123 -0.94 -17.27 16.64
N ILE A 124 -2.24 -17.60 16.66
CA ILE A 124 -3.28 -16.86 15.92
C ILE A 124 -3.53 -15.49 16.55
N GLU A 125 -3.50 -15.39 17.87
CA GLU A 125 -3.74 -14.13 18.60
C GLU A 125 -2.68 -13.08 18.24
N GLY A 126 -1.40 -13.42 18.39
CA GLY A 126 -0.31 -12.52 18.01
C GLY A 126 -0.34 -12.18 16.51
N TRP A 127 -0.73 -13.12 15.65
CA TRP A 127 -0.90 -12.85 14.22
C TRP A 127 -2.00 -11.82 13.95
N ILE A 128 -3.16 -11.95 14.60
CA ILE A 128 -4.28 -10.98 14.48
C ILE A 128 -3.86 -9.62 15.05
N GLU A 129 -3.18 -9.60 16.19
CA GLU A 129 -2.66 -8.37 16.81
C GLU A 129 -1.74 -7.62 15.84
N ARG A 130 -0.78 -8.33 15.23
CA ARG A 130 0.14 -7.74 14.23
C ARG A 130 -0.59 -7.29 12.97
N LEU A 131 -1.61 -8.04 12.51
CA LEU A 131 -2.40 -7.65 11.35
C LEU A 131 -3.23 -6.39 11.61
N ILE A 132 -3.78 -6.20 12.82
CA ILE A 132 -4.75 -5.15 13.10
C ILE A 132 -4.11 -3.90 13.73
N LEU A 133 -3.21 -4.09 14.69
CA LEU A 133 -2.78 -3.05 15.63
C LEU A 133 -1.34 -2.57 15.39
N ASN A 134 -0.36 -3.47 15.41
CA ASN A 134 1.05 -3.08 15.63
C ASN A 134 2.10 -3.81 14.79
N GLY A 135 1.71 -4.54 13.74
CA GLY A 135 2.64 -5.16 12.81
C GLY A 135 3.30 -4.15 11.86
N THR A 136 3.74 -4.64 10.70
CA THR A 136 4.40 -3.80 9.68
C THR A 136 3.41 -2.93 8.89
N TYR A 137 2.22 -3.45 8.61
CA TYR A 137 1.14 -2.76 7.90
C TYR A 137 -0.20 -2.96 8.62
N PRO A 138 -0.35 -2.50 9.88
CA PRO A 138 -1.53 -2.79 10.68
C PRO A 138 -2.80 -2.18 10.09
N ALA A 139 -3.89 -2.94 10.13
CA ALA A 139 -5.13 -2.60 9.44
C ALA A 139 -5.72 -1.26 9.88
N LEU A 140 -5.70 -0.94 11.18
CA LEU A 140 -6.34 0.28 11.67
C LEU A 140 -5.81 1.56 10.98
N PRO A 141 -4.51 1.90 11.03
CA PRO A 141 -4.05 3.09 10.32
C PRO A 141 -4.08 2.93 8.80
N TRP A 142 -3.76 1.74 8.28
CA TRP A 142 -3.56 1.55 6.85
C TRP A 142 -4.85 1.42 6.04
N LEU A 143 -5.98 1.05 6.65
CA LEU A 143 -7.29 1.10 6.01
C LEU A 143 -7.67 2.53 5.59
N SER A 144 -7.05 3.56 6.17
CA SER A 144 -7.19 4.94 5.68
C SER A 144 -6.85 5.04 4.19
N PHE A 145 -5.78 4.37 3.73
CA PHE A 145 -5.39 4.38 2.32
C PHE A 145 -6.36 3.61 1.42
N ILE A 146 -6.96 2.52 1.92
CA ILE A 146 -8.00 1.77 1.19
C ILE A 146 -9.23 2.65 0.95
N PHE A 147 -9.69 3.33 2.01
CA PHE A 147 -10.83 4.25 1.91
C PHE A 147 -10.50 5.47 1.05
N LEU A 148 -9.29 6.03 1.15
CA LEU A 148 -8.80 7.07 0.25
C LEU A 148 -8.89 6.63 -1.21
N GLY A 149 -8.45 5.41 -1.53
CA GLY A 149 -8.55 4.84 -2.88
C GLY A 149 -10.00 4.77 -3.38
N SER A 150 -10.92 4.35 -2.51
CA SER A 150 -12.34 4.37 -2.84
C SER A 150 -12.88 5.78 -3.11
N LEU A 151 -12.36 6.81 -2.42
CA LEU A 151 -12.81 8.20 -2.56
C LEU A 151 -12.24 8.89 -3.80
N LEU A 152 -11.11 8.41 -4.32
CA LEU A 152 -10.58 8.82 -5.62
C LEU A 152 -11.41 8.24 -6.76
N GLU A 153 -12.10 7.10 -6.55
CA GLU A 153 -13.08 6.59 -7.49
C GLU A 153 -14.31 7.53 -7.55
N GLY A 154 -14.67 7.97 -8.77
CA GLY A 154 -15.87 8.77 -9.01
C GLY A 154 -15.75 10.25 -8.66
N ASN A 155 -14.58 10.77 -8.32
CA ASN A 155 -14.40 12.15 -7.86
C ASN A 155 -14.11 13.16 -8.98
N LYS A 156 -14.82 13.05 -10.11
CA LYS A 156 -14.58 13.84 -11.33
C LYS A 156 -15.12 15.27 -11.28
N GLU A 157 -16.07 15.57 -10.39
CA GLU A 157 -16.91 16.77 -10.51
C GLU A 157 -16.63 17.90 -9.51
N ASN A 158 -15.66 17.78 -8.59
CA ASN A 158 -15.46 18.81 -7.56
C ASN A 158 -13.99 19.09 -7.25
N SER A 159 -13.32 19.72 -8.22
CA SER A 159 -11.91 20.14 -8.15
C SER A 159 -11.63 21.09 -6.98
N ASP A 160 -12.59 21.93 -6.60
CA ASP A 160 -12.39 22.98 -5.60
C ASP A 160 -12.30 22.43 -4.18
N ASN A 161 -13.14 21.46 -3.85
CA ASN A 161 -13.05 20.77 -2.55
C ASN A 161 -11.74 19.98 -2.43
N GLN A 162 -11.29 19.34 -3.50
CA GLN A 162 -10.00 18.64 -3.51
C GLN A 162 -8.83 19.60 -3.40
N ASN A 163 -8.89 20.75 -4.11
CA ASN A 163 -7.91 21.84 -3.97
C ASN A 163 -7.79 22.29 -2.51
N MET A 164 -8.92 22.47 -1.83
CA MET A 164 -8.93 22.87 -0.43
C MET A 164 -8.28 21.80 0.47
N ILE A 165 -8.64 20.52 0.30
CA ILE A 165 -8.04 19.42 1.06
C ILE A 165 -6.52 19.39 0.90
N VAL A 166 -6.01 19.51 -0.33
CA VAL A 166 -4.56 19.53 -0.60
C VAL A 166 -3.91 20.75 0.05
N LYS A 167 -4.50 21.95 -0.07
CA LYS A 167 -3.96 23.17 0.55
C LYS A 167 -3.91 23.06 2.08
N THR A 168 -5.00 22.62 2.70
CA THR A 168 -5.06 22.41 4.15
C THR A 168 -4.06 21.34 4.58
N GLY A 169 -3.96 20.24 3.85
CA GLY A 169 -2.98 19.18 4.11
C GLY A 169 -1.53 19.67 4.03
N LEU A 170 -1.18 20.42 2.98
CA LEU A 170 0.14 21.04 2.82
C LEU A 170 0.45 22.03 3.94
N PHE A 171 -0.54 22.79 4.41
CA PHE A 171 -0.37 23.68 5.56
C PHE A 171 -0.08 22.91 6.85
N VAL A 172 -0.80 21.82 7.12
CA VAL A 172 -0.53 20.93 8.28
C VAL A 172 0.87 20.30 8.17
N ILE A 173 1.25 19.86 6.97
CA ILE A 173 2.60 19.33 6.71
C ILE A 173 3.67 20.39 7.01
N LEU A 174 3.49 21.63 6.55
CA LEU A 174 4.41 22.73 6.83
C LEU A 174 4.54 22.99 8.33
N ILE A 175 3.42 23.03 9.07
CA ILE A 175 3.44 23.17 10.54
C ILE A 175 4.23 22.02 11.17
N SER A 176 4.05 20.78 10.70
CA SER A 176 4.77 19.63 11.24
C SER A 176 6.29 19.72 11.03
N VAL A 177 6.73 20.29 9.91
CA VAL A 177 8.15 20.55 9.65
C VAL A 177 8.65 21.61 10.64
N ILE A 178 7.94 22.72 10.81
CA ILE A 178 8.31 23.77 11.78
C ILE A 178 8.38 23.20 13.21
N TYR A 179 7.41 22.36 13.58
CA TYR A 179 7.38 21.67 14.87
C TYR A 179 8.62 20.78 15.07
N SER A 180 9.02 20.02 14.04
CA SER A 180 10.23 19.18 14.10
C SER A 180 11.51 19.99 14.37
N PHE A 181 11.64 21.18 13.76
CA PHE A 181 12.75 22.10 14.03
C PHE A 181 12.72 22.66 15.44
N TYR A 182 11.53 23.01 15.96
CA TYR A 182 11.35 23.54 17.30
C TYR A 182 11.71 22.50 18.38
N GLU A 183 11.20 21.28 18.25
CA GLU A 183 11.45 20.17 19.19
C GLU A 183 12.82 19.49 18.99
N LYS A 184 13.56 19.87 17.94
CA LYS A 184 14.87 19.29 17.57
C LYS A 184 14.81 17.77 17.37
N ILE A 185 13.69 17.27 16.84
CA ILE A 185 13.53 15.88 16.42
C ILE A 185 13.57 15.79 14.90
N PRO A 186 14.03 14.66 14.31
CA PRO A 186 13.89 14.45 12.89
C PRO A 186 12.44 14.58 12.43
N TRP A 187 12.22 15.24 11.30
CA TRP A 187 10.88 15.31 10.72
C TRP A 187 10.37 13.91 10.35
N ALA A 188 11.24 13.08 9.75
CA ALA A 188 10.88 11.75 9.28
C ALA A 188 11.90 10.69 9.68
N LEU A 189 11.42 9.57 10.21
CA LEU A 189 12.18 8.34 10.36
C LEU A 189 11.35 7.12 9.96
N THR A 190 12.04 6.02 9.64
CA THR A 190 11.38 4.72 9.48
C THR A 190 10.83 4.21 10.80
N GLU A 191 11.57 4.40 11.89
CA GLU A 191 11.28 3.96 13.26
C GLU A 191 11.96 4.94 14.24
N GLY A 192 11.41 5.06 15.46
CA GLY A 192 11.99 5.86 16.53
C GLY A 192 11.34 7.23 16.72
N ASN A 193 12.03 8.14 17.39
CA ASN A 193 11.48 9.44 17.78
C ASN A 193 11.54 10.46 16.62
N ALA A 194 10.44 10.62 15.90
CA ALA A 194 10.29 11.59 14.81
C ALA A 194 8.85 12.10 14.73
N THR A 195 8.67 13.25 14.05
CA THR A 195 7.32 13.80 13.81
C THR A 195 6.46 12.84 12.99
N LEU A 196 7.03 12.20 11.96
CA LEU A 196 6.37 11.15 11.20
C LEU A 196 7.22 9.88 11.15
N THR A 197 6.58 8.78 11.55
CA THR A 197 7.18 7.44 11.64
C THR A 197 6.43 6.47 10.75
N PHE A 198 7.17 5.59 10.07
CA PHE A 198 6.59 4.54 9.24
C PHE A 198 6.25 3.28 10.05
N PHE A 199 7.07 2.94 11.04
CA PHE A 199 6.93 1.80 11.93
C PHE A 199 6.98 2.25 13.41
N PRO A 200 5.86 2.20 14.13
CA PRO A 200 4.51 2.06 13.57
C PRO A 200 4.11 3.32 12.80
N ALA A 201 3.17 3.17 11.87
CA ALA A 201 2.67 4.28 11.08
C ALA A 201 1.88 5.23 12.00
N ASN A 202 2.38 6.46 12.17
CA ASN A 202 1.70 7.47 12.99
C ASN A 202 0.76 8.35 12.15
N THR A 203 -0.12 9.11 12.83
CA THR A 203 -1.13 9.97 12.16
C THR A 203 -0.51 10.96 11.17
N MET A 204 0.64 11.57 11.52
CA MET A 204 1.33 12.51 10.65
C MET A 204 1.88 11.84 9.39
N PHE A 205 2.37 10.60 9.50
CA PHE A 205 2.79 9.81 8.36
C PHE A 205 1.61 9.47 7.44
N ILE A 206 0.47 9.04 7.99
CA ILE A 206 -0.73 8.70 7.21
C ILE A 206 -1.27 9.94 6.48
N LEU A 207 -1.39 11.07 7.18
CA LEU A 207 -1.83 12.34 6.60
C LEU A 207 -0.89 12.78 5.48
N THR A 208 0.41 12.86 5.77
CA THR A 208 1.40 13.34 4.80
C THR A 208 1.39 12.46 3.55
N SER A 209 1.45 11.14 3.74
CA SER A 209 1.41 10.19 2.63
C SER A 209 0.09 10.29 1.85
N GLY A 210 -1.05 10.43 2.53
CA GLY A 210 -2.35 10.58 1.88
C GLY A 210 -2.44 11.83 1.00
N ILE A 211 -1.92 12.97 1.48
CA ILE A 211 -1.87 14.21 0.71
C ILE A 211 -0.97 14.06 -0.53
N PHE A 212 0.23 13.46 -0.38
CA PHE A 212 1.10 13.21 -1.52
C PHE A 212 0.49 12.23 -2.52
N VAL A 213 -0.24 11.21 -2.07
CA VAL A 213 -0.99 10.31 -2.95
C VAL A 213 -2.04 11.09 -3.75
N VAL A 214 -2.81 11.98 -3.12
CA VAL A 214 -3.79 12.83 -3.81
C VAL A 214 -3.12 13.76 -4.83
N ILE A 215 -1.98 14.37 -4.47
CA ILE A 215 -1.21 15.22 -5.38
C ILE A 215 -0.73 14.43 -6.59
N LEU A 216 -0.11 13.26 -6.37
CA LEU A 216 0.39 12.41 -7.46
C LEU A 216 -0.74 11.91 -8.35
N PHE A 217 -1.85 11.45 -7.75
CA PHE A 217 -3.03 11.02 -8.51
C PHE A 217 -3.51 12.14 -9.43
N ARG A 218 -3.61 13.37 -8.92
CA ARG A 218 -4.04 14.53 -9.72
C ARG A 218 -3.05 14.92 -10.81
N ILE A 219 -1.76 14.87 -10.51
CA ILE A 219 -0.72 15.14 -11.51
C ILE A 219 -0.89 14.14 -12.65
N LEU A 220 -1.04 12.85 -12.35
CA LEU A 220 -1.16 11.79 -13.36
C LEU A 220 -2.49 11.83 -14.12
N GLU A 221 -3.60 12.10 -13.43
CA GLU A 221 -4.94 12.25 -14.01
C GLU A 221 -5.00 13.39 -15.05
N GLY A 222 -4.19 14.46 -14.87
CA GLY A 222 -4.04 15.50 -15.87
C GLY A 222 -5.37 16.17 -16.25
N ARG A 223 -5.78 16.03 -17.52
CA ARG A 223 -7.06 16.55 -18.05
C ARG A 223 -8.12 15.47 -18.29
N GLU A 224 -7.91 14.23 -17.84
CA GLU A 224 -8.88 13.15 -18.05
C GLU A 224 -10.27 13.47 -17.46
N THR A 225 -10.31 14.24 -16.37
CA THR A 225 -11.55 14.66 -15.71
C THR A 225 -12.40 15.57 -16.59
N SER A 226 -11.79 16.38 -17.46
CA SER A 226 -12.47 17.26 -18.42
C SER A 226 -12.55 16.67 -19.83
N GLY A 227 -12.28 15.37 -19.99
CA GLY A 227 -12.31 14.67 -21.28
C GLY A 227 -11.06 14.87 -22.14
N GLY A 228 -9.99 15.45 -21.59
CA GLY A 228 -8.69 15.55 -22.23
C GLY A 228 -7.79 14.33 -21.96
N GLU A 229 -6.52 14.44 -22.34
CA GLU A 229 -5.52 13.38 -22.12
C GLU A 229 -4.98 13.36 -20.69
N PRO A 230 -4.55 12.19 -20.18
CA PRO A 230 -3.76 12.10 -18.96
C PRO A 230 -2.45 12.86 -19.08
N PHE A 231 -1.81 13.11 -17.94
CA PHE A 231 -0.52 13.79 -17.94
C PHE A 231 0.52 12.99 -18.74
N GLY A 232 1.12 13.66 -19.72
CA GLY A 232 2.08 13.05 -20.64
C GLY A 232 1.47 12.21 -21.75
N GLY A 233 0.14 12.05 -21.81
CA GLY A 233 -0.56 11.30 -22.86
C GLY A 233 0.09 9.94 -23.15
N GLU A 234 0.24 9.61 -24.44
CA GLU A 234 0.89 8.36 -24.86
C GLU A 234 2.39 8.29 -24.50
N ARG A 235 3.06 9.41 -24.19
CA ARG A 235 4.52 9.43 -23.93
C ARG A 235 4.90 8.72 -22.63
N ILE A 236 3.95 8.52 -21.72
CA ILE A 236 4.15 7.85 -20.42
C ILE A 236 3.48 6.47 -20.40
N SER A 237 2.75 6.09 -21.45
CA SER A 237 2.04 4.80 -21.56
C SER A 237 2.95 3.58 -21.40
N TRP A 238 4.25 3.71 -21.70
CA TRP A 238 5.26 2.66 -21.49
C TRP A 238 5.45 2.27 -20.01
N LEU A 239 4.96 3.07 -19.05
CA LEU A 239 4.95 2.73 -17.63
C LEU A 239 3.72 1.89 -17.22
N GLU A 240 2.66 1.86 -18.02
CA GLU A 240 1.43 1.15 -17.67
C GLU A 240 1.61 -0.36 -17.44
N PRO A 241 2.45 -1.09 -18.21
CA PRO A 241 2.70 -2.50 -17.95
C PRO A 241 3.18 -2.78 -16.52
N ALA A 242 4.03 -1.90 -15.98
CA ALA A 242 4.52 -2.03 -14.61
C ALA A 242 3.40 -1.84 -13.58
N GLY A 243 2.43 -0.95 -13.86
CA GLY A 243 1.24 -0.78 -13.03
C GLY A 243 0.31 -1.99 -13.07
N ARG A 244 0.06 -2.53 -14.27
CA ARG A 244 -0.79 -3.72 -14.49
C ARG A 244 -0.21 -5.00 -13.90
N LEU A 245 1.12 -5.08 -13.77
CA LEU A 245 1.85 -6.20 -13.16
C LEU A 245 2.36 -5.91 -11.74
N SER A 246 1.75 -4.95 -11.03
CA SER A 246 2.26 -4.46 -9.74
C SER A 246 2.37 -5.53 -8.64
N LEU A 247 1.44 -6.48 -8.52
CA LEU A 247 1.52 -7.61 -7.57
C LEU A 247 2.59 -8.61 -8.00
N THR A 248 2.68 -8.92 -9.29
CA THR A 248 3.75 -9.80 -9.81
C THR A 248 5.12 -9.22 -9.60
N ILE A 249 5.31 -7.94 -9.92
CA ILE A 249 6.54 -7.20 -9.65
C ILE A 249 6.81 -7.16 -8.15
N TYR A 250 5.81 -6.90 -7.30
CA TYR A 250 5.98 -6.88 -5.86
C TYR A 250 6.54 -8.21 -5.34
N VAL A 251 5.94 -9.35 -5.67
CA VAL A 251 6.41 -10.66 -5.21
C VAL A 251 7.80 -10.97 -5.78
N ALA A 252 8.02 -10.78 -7.08
CA ALA A 252 9.31 -11.03 -7.72
C ALA A 252 10.44 -10.13 -7.16
N HIS A 253 10.13 -8.88 -6.86
CA HIS A 253 11.03 -7.92 -6.23
C HIS A 253 11.55 -8.43 -4.89
N PHE A 254 10.67 -8.94 -4.02
CA PHE A 254 11.05 -9.50 -2.73
C PHE A 254 11.81 -10.83 -2.86
N ILE A 255 11.48 -11.66 -3.85
CA ILE A 255 12.24 -12.89 -4.13
C ILE A 255 13.68 -12.55 -4.50
N LEU A 256 13.88 -11.59 -5.43
CA LEU A 256 15.20 -11.17 -5.84
C LEU A 256 15.98 -10.54 -4.67
N LEU A 257 15.34 -9.69 -3.87
CA LEU A 257 15.97 -9.13 -2.66
C LEU A 257 16.32 -10.21 -1.64
N GLY A 258 15.52 -11.26 -1.51
CA GLY A 258 15.80 -12.41 -0.64
C GLY A 258 17.07 -13.15 -1.04
N ILE A 259 17.24 -13.39 -2.35
CA ILE A 259 18.46 -14.00 -2.89
C ILE A 259 19.68 -13.10 -2.60
N ILE A 260 19.56 -11.80 -2.89
CA ILE A 260 20.65 -10.84 -2.63
C ILE A 260 20.98 -10.76 -1.13
N ALA A 261 19.96 -10.73 -0.26
CA ALA A 261 20.15 -10.67 1.19
C ALA A 261 20.92 -11.89 1.72
N ASN A 262 20.61 -13.08 1.21
CA ASN A 262 21.31 -14.31 1.57
C ASN A 262 22.79 -14.25 1.17
N GLU A 263 23.11 -13.77 -0.03
CA GLU A 263 24.50 -13.61 -0.48
C GLU A 263 25.26 -12.52 0.29
N MET A 264 24.54 -11.52 0.82
CA MET A 264 25.12 -10.37 1.52
C MET A 264 25.16 -10.52 3.05
N GLN A 265 24.65 -11.61 3.62
CA GLN A 265 24.43 -11.75 5.07
C GLN A 265 25.69 -11.49 5.92
N ASP A 266 26.86 -11.92 5.42
CA ASP A 266 28.16 -11.75 6.10
C ASP A 266 29.05 -10.70 5.43
N GLN A 267 28.49 -9.90 4.52
CA GLN A 267 29.21 -8.85 3.80
C GLN A 267 29.07 -7.50 4.53
N PRO A 268 30.07 -6.61 4.43
CA PRO A 268 29.95 -5.26 4.95
C PRO A 268 28.79 -4.52 4.26
N ARG A 269 28.14 -3.62 5.01
CA ARG A 269 27.11 -2.76 4.45
C ARG A 269 27.68 -1.95 3.28
N LEU A 270 26.90 -1.86 2.21
CA LEU A 270 27.25 -1.04 1.07
C LEU A 270 27.36 0.43 1.49
N GLU A 271 28.33 1.12 0.90
CA GLU A 271 28.40 2.58 0.98
C GLU A 271 27.15 3.22 0.39
N ILE A 272 26.78 4.39 0.92
CA ILE A 272 25.54 5.10 0.59
C ILE A 272 25.37 5.27 -0.93
N TYR A 273 26.44 5.67 -1.62
CA TYR A 273 26.40 5.89 -3.06
C TYR A 273 26.09 4.60 -3.83
N THR A 274 26.78 3.52 -3.50
CA THR A 274 26.58 2.20 -4.11
C THR A 274 25.19 1.65 -3.82
N ALA A 275 24.75 1.74 -2.56
CA ALA A 275 23.40 1.32 -2.16
C ALA A 275 22.32 2.10 -2.91
N PHE A 276 22.49 3.42 -3.06
CA PHE A 276 21.57 4.28 -3.79
C PHE A 276 21.50 3.93 -5.28
N LEU A 277 22.66 3.78 -5.93
CA LEU A 277 22.74 3.41 -7.35
C LEU A 277 22.08 2.06 -7.62
N LEU A 278 22.42 1.04 -6.81
CA LEU A 278 21.82 -0.29 -6.93
C LEU A 278 20.31 -0.27 -6.67
N THR A 279 19.84 0.54 -5.73
CA THR A 279 18.41 0.71 -5.47
C THR A 279 17.67 1.30 -6.67
N ILE A 280 18.25 2.33 -7.32
CA ILE A 280 17.66 2.90 -8.54
C ILE A 280 17.65 1.86 -9.66
N LEU A 281 18.78 1.19 -9.92
CA LEU A 281 18.87 0.17 -10.97
C LEU A 281 17.87 -0.96 -10.76
N HIS A 282 17.82 -1.51 -9.54
CA HIS A 282 16.87 -2.55 -9.14
C HIS A 282 15.41 -2.10 -9.25
N THR A 283 15.10 -0.83 -8.95
CA THR A 283 13.72 -0.33 -9.07
C THR A 283 13.35 -0.09 -10.53
N SER A 284 14.27 0.44 -11.34
CA SER A 284 14.02 0.78 -12.75
C SER A 284 13.93 -0.44 -13.66
N ILE A 285 14.64 -1.54 -13.36
CA ILE A 285 14.67 -2.74 -14.22
C ILE A 285 13.29 -3.40 -14.38
N TRP A 286 12.38 -3.22 -13.43
CA TRP A 286 11.03 -3.77 -13.50
C TRP A 286 10.19 -3.16 -14.63
N ILE A 287 10.54 -1.95 -15.09
CA ILE A 287 9.81 -1.30 -16.18
C ILE A 287 10.03 -2.04 -17.51
N PRO A 288 11.26 -2.17 -18.06
CA PRO A 288 11.45 -2.94 -19.29
C PRO A 288 11.05 -4.42 -19.14
N LEU A 289 11.22 -5.02 -17.96
CA LEU A 289 10.78 -6.41 -17.70
C LEU A 289 9.26 -6.56 -17.79
N SER A 290 8.49 -5.58 -17.31
CA SER A 290 7.02 -5.61 -17.41
C SER A 290 6.53 -5.46 -18.84
N ILE A 291 7.17 -4.60 -19.65
CA ILE A 291 6.90 -4.47 -21.09
C ILE A 291 7.19 -5.80 -21.80
N TRP A 292 8.34 -6.42 -21.51
CA TRP A 292 8.71 -7.71 -22.10
C TRP A 292 7.72 -8.81 -21.71
N HIS A 293 7.34 -8.88 -20.43
CA HIS A 293 6.38 -9.84 -19.91
C HIS A 293 5.03 -9.74 -20.63
N GLU A 294 4.44 -8.55 -20.71
CA GLU A 294 3.14 -8.36 -21.37
C GLU A 294 3.19 -8.73 -22.85
N LYS A 295 4.34 -8.52 -23.51
CA LYS A 295 4.50 -8.84 -24.93
C LYS A 295 4.56 -10.35 -25.20
N TYR A 296 5.26 -11.12 -24.37
CA TYR A 296 5.58 -12.52 -24.67
C TYR A 296 4.85 -13.54 -23.82
N ILE A 297 4.52 -13.24 -22.55
CA ILE A 297 3.91 -14.17 -21.60
C ILE A 297 2.77 -13.53 -20.77
N PRO A 298 1.82 -12.81 -21.38
CA PRO A 298 0.81 -12.02 -20.65
C PRO A 298 -0.14 -12.85 -19.78
N LYS A 299 -0.22 -14.17 -20.00
CA LYS A 299 -1.11 -15.07 -19.25
C LYS A 299 -0.50 -15.59 -17.94
N ILE A 300 0.76 -15.29 -17.67
CA ILE A 300 1.50 -15.82 -16.51
C ILE A 300 1.78 -14.70 -15.51
N SER A 301 0.80 -14.32 -14.70
CA SER A 301 0.96 -13.31 -13.65
C SER A 301 0.00 -13.56 -12.48
N PHE A 302 0.29 -13.02 -11.30
CA PHE A 302 -0.64 -13.08 -10.17
C PHE A 302 -1.90 -12.26 -10.44
N GLU A 303 -1.82 -11.19 -11.22
CA GLU A 303 -2.99 -10.41 -11.65
C GLU A 303 -3.89 -11.22 -12.57
N GLU A 304 -3.32 -12.01 -13.49
CA GLU A 304 -4.10 -12.91 -14.34
C GLU A 304 -4.73 -14.04 -13.53
N LEU A 305 -3.99 -14.58 -12.56
CA LEU A 305 -4.50 -15.57 -11.62
C LEU A 305 -5.72 -15.02 -10.87
N LEU A 306 -5.61 -13.81 -10.30
CA LEU A 306 -6.71 -13.13 -9.64
C LEU A 306 -7.90 -12.90 -10.59
N ARG A 307 -7.65 -12.47 -11.82
CA ARG A 307 -8.70 -12.23 -12.82
C ARG A 307 -9.42 -13.51 -13.23
N LYS A 308 -8.71 -14.63 -13.34
CA LYS A 308 -9.28 -15.91 -13.76
C LYS A 308 -10.17 -16.53 -12.67
N PHE A 309 -9.81 -16.34 -11.41
CA PHE A 309 -10.52 -16.96 -10.29
C PHE A 309 -11.55 -16.04 -9.62
N SER A 310 -11.46 -14.70 -9.75
CA SER A 310 -12.38 -13.74 -9.12
C SER A 310 -13.50 -13.27 -10.04
#